data_AF-A0A9D8AHL2-F1
#
_entry.id   AF-A0A9D8AHL2-F1
#
_cell.length_a   1.000
_cell.length_b   1.000
_cell.length_c   1.000
_cell.angle_alpha   90.00
_cell.angle_beta   90.00
_cell.angle_gamma   90.00
#
_symmetry.space_group_name_H-M   'P 1'
#
loop_
_entity.id
_entity.type
_entity.pdbx_description
1 polymer ?
#
loop_
_entity_poly.entity_id
_entity_poly.type
_entity_poly.pdbx_seq_one_letter_code
_entity_poly.pdbx_strand_id
1 'polypeptide(L)' 'MAEAENKHDKFKRLATQRVTNAIKKIELMGNLAGPGYESTPEEVEKIFKALQDTLDGVKEKFSKTKRVDKSKFEL' A
#
# COMPACT_ATOMS: atom_id res chain seq x y z
N MET A 1 6.67 -26.51 -18.16
CA MET A 1 7.44 -25.43 -18.80
C MET A 1 6.86 -24.14 -18.24
N ALA A 2 7.52 -23.51 -17.27
CA ALA A 2 6.98 -22.31 -16.62
C ALA A 2 7.21 -21.12 -17.55
N GLU A 3 6.14 -20.68 -18.21
CA GLU A 3 6.12 -19.47 -19.02
C GLU A 3 6.59 -18.30 -18.17
N ALA A 4 7.62 -17.59 -18.64
CA ALA A 4 8.18 -16.46 -17.93
C ALA A 4 7.10 -15.37 -17.81
N GLU A 5 6.44 -15.28 -16.66
CA GLU A 5 5.49 -14.21 -16.38
C GLU A 5 6.15 -12.86 -16.73
N ASN A 6 5.55 -12.11 -17.65
CA ASN A 6 6.07 -10.80 -18.02
C ASN A 6 6.12 -9.93 -16.75
N LYS A 7 7.09 -9.01 -16.66
CA LYS A 7 7.29 -8.14 -15.48
C LYS A 7 5.99 -7.45 -15.06
N HIS A 8 5.14 -7.15 -16.04
CA HIS A 8 3.82 -6.56 -15.84
C HIS A 8 2.81 -7.52 -15.20
N ASP A 9 2.72 -8.76 -15.66
CA ASP A 9 1.83 -9.78 -15.09
C ASP A 9 2.26 -10.18 -13.68
N LYS A 10 3.58 -10.32 -13.46
CA LYS A 10 4.14 -10.50 -12.11
C LYS A 10 3.78 -9.33 -11.20
N PHE A 11 3.88 -8.09 -11.69
CA PHE A 11 3.45 -6.91 -10.94
C PHE A 11 1.96 -6.96 -10.60
N LYS A 12 1.08 -7.24 -11.57
CA LYS A 12 -0.38 -7.35 -11.33
C LYS A 12 -0.70 -8.39 -10.28
N ARG A 13 -0.18 -9.62 -10.43
CA ARG A 13 -0.41 -10.73 -9.48
C ARG A 13 0.02 -10.34 -8.06
N LEU A 14 1.22 -9.79 -7.94
CA LEU A 14 1.80 -9.37 -6.67
C LEU A 14 1.11 -8.15 -6.06
N ALA A 15 0.66 -7.21 -6.89
CA ALA A 15 -0.06 -6.02 -6.46
C ALA A 15 -1.47 -6.40 -5.96
N THR A 16 -2.22 -7.18 -6.74
CA THR A 16 -3.55 -7.69 -6.35
C THR A 16 -3.47 -8.44 -5.02
N GLN A 17 -2.54 -9.39 -4.88
CA GLN A 17 -2.41 -10.14 -3.64
C GLN A 17 -2.08 -9.24 -2.43
N ARG A 18 -1.18 -8.25 -2.61
CA ARG A 18 -0.81 -7.32 -1.53
C ARG A 18 -1.95 -6.38 -1.16
N VAL A 19 -2.66 -5.84 -2.15
CA VAL A 19 -3.80 -4.95 -1.94
C VAL A 19 -4.93 -5.69 -1.25
N THR A 20 -5.29 -6.89 -1.70
CA THR A 20 -6.31 -7.72 -1.04
C THR A 20 -5.95 -8.01 0.42
N ASN A 21 -4.68 -8.35 0.70
CA ASN A 21 -4.25 -8.59 2.08
C ASN A 21 -4.29 -7.32 2.94
N ALA A 22 -3.92 -6.17 2.39
CA ALA A 22 -4.01 -4.89 3.08
C ALA A 22 -5.47 -4.54 3.42
N ILE A 23 -6.39 -4.68 2.45
CA ILE A 23 -7.82 -4.45 2.65
C ILE A 23 -8.35 -5.34 3.78
N LYS A 24 -8.07 -6.65 3.74
CA LYS A 24 -8.50 -7.57 4.81
C LYS A 24 -7.98 -7.15 6.19
N LYS A 25 -6.74 -6.66 6.29
CA LYS A 25 -6.18 -6.17 7.55
C LYS A 25 -6.88 -4.90 8.02
N ILE A 26 -7.26 -4.01 7.10
CA ILE A 26 -8.04 -2.80 7.41
C ILE A 26 -9.45 -3.16 7.87
N GLU A 27 -10.12 -4.12 7.22
CA GLU A 27 -11.43 -4.61 7.66
C GLU A 27 -11.37 -5.23 9.07
N LEU A 28 -10.33 -6.00 9.37
CA LEU A 28 -10.12 -6.53 10.73
C LEU A 28 -9.91 -5.43 11.77
N MET A 29 -9.27 -4.31 11.41
CA MET A 29 -9.21 -3.14 12.29
C MET A 29 -10.58 -2.47 12.45
N GLY A 30 -11.42 -2.48 11.41
CA GLY A 30 -12.82 -2.05 11.51
C GLY A 30 -13.63 -2.88 12.52
N ASN A 31 -13.33 -4.18 12.65
CA ASN A 31 -13.95 -5.03 13.68
C ASN A 31 -13.60 -4.61 15.12
N LEU A 32 -12.51 -3.83 15.31
CA LEU A 32 -12.17 -3.24 16.62
C LEU A 32 -13.10 -2.08 16.99
N ALA A 33 -13.92 -1.57 16.07
CA ALA A 33 -15.01 -0.64 16.40
C ALA A 33 -16.26 -1.36 16.92
N GLY A 34 -16.21 -2.70 17.03
CA GLY A 34 -17.29 -3.50 17.59
C GLY A 34 -17.39 -3.39 19.12
N PRO A 35 -18.50 -3.86 19.71
CA PRO A 35 -18.80 -3.70 21.14
C PRO A 35 -17.86 -4.45 22.10
N GLY A 36 -16.92 -5.25 21.57
CA GLY A 36 -15.92 -5.96 22.36
C GLY A 36 -14.66 -5.16 22.66
N TYR A 37 -14.55 -3.93 22.15
CA TYR A 37 -13.35 -3.11 22.25
C TYR A 37 -13.72 -1.65 22.51
N GLU A 38 -13.04 -1.02 23.47
CA GLU A 38 -13.06 0.43 23.66
C GLU A 38 -11.81 1.02 23.01
N SER A 39 -12.02 1.94 22.08
CA SER A 39 -10.95 2.73 21.48
C SER A 39 -11.24 4.19 21.76
N THR A 40 -10.27 4.93 22.27
CA THR A 40 -10.41 6.38 22.40
C THR A 40 -10.36 7.04 21.01
N PRO A 41 -11.01 8.21 20.82
CA PRO A 41 -10.93 8.94 19.55
C PRO A 41 -9.48 9.24 19.15
N GLU A 42 -8.59 9.50 20.12
CA GLU A 42 -7.16 9.71 19.90
C GLU A 42 -6.45 8.48 19.34
N GLU A 43 -6.79 7.27 19.83
CA GLU A 43 -6.23 6.02 19.31
C GLU A 43 -6.71 5.73 17.91
N VAL A 44 -7.99 5.98 17.63
CA VAL A 44 -8.57 5.87 16.29
C VAL A 44 -7.82 6.80 15.33
N GLU A 45 -7.63 8.07 15.70
CA GLU A 45 -6.87 9.02 14.88
C GLU A 45 -5.43 8.57 14.66
N LYS A 46 -4.74 8.04 15.68
CA LYS A 46 -3.37 7.52 15.53
C LYS A 46 -3.30 6.35 14.55
N ILE A 47 -4.25 5.42 14.60
CA ILE A 47 -4.33 4.27 13.68
C ILE A 47 -4.51 4.75 12.25
N PHE A 48 -5.51 5.62 12.01
CA PHE A 48 -5.76 6.15 10.66
C PHE A 48 -4.61 7.00 10.14
N LYS A 49 -3.98 7.80 11.00
CA LYS A 49 -2.81 8.61 10.63
C LYS A 49 -1.62 7.73 10.22
N ALA A 50 -1.33 6.67 10.96
CA ALA A 50 -0.26 5.72 10.60
C ALA A 50 -0.52 5.01 9.26
N LEU A 51 -1.78 4.64 8.99
CA LEU A 51 -2.18 4.07 7.70
C LEU A 51 -2.01 5.07 6.57
N GLN A 52 -2.44 6.31 6.77
CA GLN A 52 -2.37 7.35 5.76
C GLN A 52 -0.92 7.74 5.43
N ASP A 53 -0.05 7.86 6.44
CA ASP A 53 1.39 8.10 6.26
C ASP A 53 2.06 6.97 5.45
N THR A 54 1.72 5.72 5.78
CA THR A 54 2.21 4.56 5.03
C THR A 54 1.76 4.60 3.57
N LEU A 55 0.48 4.92 3.32
CA LEU A 55 -0.06 5.04 1.97
C LEU A 55 0.59 6.18 1.19
N ASP A 56 0.83 7.32 1.82
CA ASP A 56 1.49 8.47 1.20
C ASP A 56 2.94 8.14 0.83
N GLY A 57 3.70 7.52 1.72
CA GLY A 57 5.06 7.05 1.43
C GLY A 57 5.12 6.02 0.29
N VAL A 58 4.14 5.10 0.21
CA VAL A 58 4.04 4.17 -0.92
C VAL A 58 3.69 4.92 -2.22
N LYS A 59 2.71 5.82 -2.18
CA LYS A 59 2.29 6.64 -3.33
C LYS A 59 3.43 7.52 -3.84
N GLU A 60 4.25 8.04 -2.94
CA GLU A 60 5.45 8.81 -3.27
C GLU A 60 6.47 7.94 -4.01
N LYS A 61 6.71 6.69 -3.56
CA LYS A 61 7.58 5.74 -4.27
C LYS A 61 7.07 5.42 -5.68
N PHE A 62 5.76 5.20 -5.84
CA PHE A 62 5.16 5.01 -7.16
C PHE A 62 5.27 6.26 -8.05
N SER A 63 5.19 7.46 -7.48
CA SER A 63 5.39 8.73 -8.21
C SER A 63 6.85 8.98 -8.57
N LYS A 64 7.80 8.66 -7.68
CA LYS A 64 9.24 8.79 -7.90
C LYS A 64 9.73 7.81 -8.97
N THR A 65 9.18 6.59 -9.05
CA THR A 65 9.48 5.64 -10.14
C THR A 65 9.02 6.15 -11.51
N LYS A 66 8.03 7.05 -11.58
CA LYS A 66 7.62 7.70 -12.84
C LYS A 66 8.55 8.86 -13.26
N ARG A 67 9.43 9.32 -12.37
CA ARG A 67 10.56 10.20 -12.73
C ARG A 67 11.70 9.32 -13.23
N VAL A 68 11.55 8.83 -14.45
CA VAL A 68 12.68 8.39 -15.26
C VAL A 68 13.65 9.58 -15.38
N ASP A 69 14.79 9.45 -14.74
CA ASP A 69 16.10 9.61 -15.38
C ASP A 69 16.20 10.81 -16.36
N LYS A 70 16.12 12.03 -15.84
CA LYS A 70 16.57 13.23 -16.59
C LYS A 70 17.98 13.62 -16.17
N SER A 71 18.90 12.65 -16.21
CA SER A 71 20.34 12.92 -16.08
C SER A 71 21.17 12.02 -17.00
N LYS A 72 20.65 11.72 -18.18
CA LYS A 72 21.52 11.42 -19.32
C LYS A 72 21.84 12.75 -20.00
N PHE A 73 22.94 13.37 -19.56
CA PHE A 73 23.57 14.46 -20.28
C PHE A 73 24.24 13.83 -21.52
N GLU A 74 23.81 14.23 -22.71
CA GLU A 74 24.48 13.95 -23.99
C GLU A 74 24.97 15.30 -24.53
N LEU A 75 26.18 15.27 -25.13
CA LEU A 75 27.10 16.40 -25.42
C LEU A 75 26.48 17.75 -25.77
#